data_AF-A0A919WWA1-F1
#
_entry.id   AF-A0A919WWA1-F1
#
_cell.length_a   1.000
_cell.length_b   1.000
_cell.length_c   1.000
_cell.angle_alpha   90.00
_cell.angle_beta   90.00
_cell.angle_gamma   90.00
#
_symmetry.space_group_name_H-M   'P 1'
#
loop_
_entity.id
_entity.type
_entity.pdbx_description
1 polymer ?
#
loop_
_entity_poly.entity_id
_entity_poly.type
_entity_poly.pdbx_seq_one_letter_code
_entity_poly.pdbx_strand_id
1 'polypeptide(L)'
;MAEAEQVLNDIRESKRGFASKRSFDYLKIRHRLELKARDLFISKGGKPLRTHPHYMTLGECPWLLDWYPTGQELLIPIAEFDSSVISFTYGDLFPTMRYQDGKAYRGQVYTLEEIYEVIHQYGLPQEWNPEGNKGPERYIEVQIWDDQPIRKYK
;
A
#
# COMPACT_ATOMS: atom_id res chain seq x y z
N MET A 1 9.46 -9.80 14.59
CA MET A 1 9.00 -11.03 13.92
C MET A 1 8.12 -11.88 14.81
N ALA A 2 8.60 -12.35 15.97
CA ALA A 2 7.81 -13.23 16.85
C ALA A 2 6.48 -12.60 17.32
N GLU A 3 6.51 -11.34 17.75
CA GLU A 3 5.30 -10.61 18.17
C GLU A 3 4.28 -10.46 17.03
N ALA A 4 4.71 -10.02 15.85
CA ALA A 4 3.82 -9.84 14.70
C ALA A 4 3.18 -11.16 14.24
N GLU A 5 3.92 -12.27 14.29
CA GLU A 5 3.37 -13.60 13.98
C GLU A 5 2.37 -14.04 15.05
N GLN A 6 2.63 -13.77 16.34
CA GLN A 6 1.67 -14.04 17.40
C GLN A 6 0.37 -13.27 17.19
N VAL A 7 0.44 -11.95 16.94
CA VAL A 7 -0.74 -11.13 16.65
C VAL A 7 -1.52 -11.68 15.45
N LEU A 8 -0.83 -12.10 14.38
CA LEU A 8 -1.50 -12.67 13.21
C LEU A 8 -2.13 -14.04 13.51
N ASN A 9 -1.53 -14.85 14.37
CA ASN A 9 -2.12 -16.11 14.85
C ASN A 9 -3.41 -15.84 15.63
N ASP A 10 -3.42 -14.88 16.55
CA ASP A 10 -4.61 -14.52 17.31
C ASP A 10 -5.75 -14.03 16.37
N ILE A 11 -5.42 -13.30 15.30
CA ILE A 11 -6.37 -12.88 14.26
C ILE A 11 -6.90 -14.10 13.47
N ARG A 12 -6.06 -15.08 13.14
CA ARG A 12 -6.47 -16.32 12.47
C ARG A 12 -7.43 -17.12 13.35
N GLU A 13 -7.10 -17.29 14.64
CA GLU A 13 -7.90 -18.03 15.62
C GLU A 13 -9.26 -17.39 15.86
N SER A 14 -9.30 -16.06 15.98
CA SER A 14 -10.55 -15.30 16.14
C SER A 14 -11.43 -15.25 14.88
N LYS A 15 -10.94 -15.75 13.73
CA LYS A 15 -11.64 -15.77 12.42
C LYS A 15 -12.21 -14.39 12.03
N ARG A 16 -11.53 -13.32 12.42
CA ARG A 16 -12.02 -11.95 12.25
C ARG A 16 -11.54 -11.34 10.94
N GLY A 17 -12.50 -11.02 10.07
CA GLY A 17 -12.27 -10.26 8.83
C GLY A 17 -11.39 -10.96 7.80
N PHE A 18 -10.95 -10.21 6.79
CA PHE A 18 -10.12 -10.76 5.71
C PHE A 18 -8.73 -11.22 6.18
N ALA A 19 -8.18 -10.58 7.23
CA ALA A 19 -6.84 -10.87 7.74
C ALA A 19 -6.70 -12.29 8.33
N SER A 20 -7.79 -12.89 8.84
CA SER A 20 -7.77 -14.24 9.40
C SER A 20 -7.53 -15.34 8.35
N LYS A 21 -7.62 -15.01 7.05
CA LYS A 21 -7.40 -15.92 5.92
C LYS A 21 -5.96 -15.88 5.38
N ARG A 22 -5.07 -15.09 5.97
CA ARG A 22 -3.68 -14.94 5.52
C ARG A 22 -2.87 -16.21 5.80
N SER A 23 -2.10 -16.66 4.81
CA SER A 23 -1.21 -17.83 4.90
C SER A 23 -0.11 -17.66 5.95
N PHE A 24 0.48 -18.76 6.43
CA PHE A 24 1.57 -18.74 7.42
C PHE A 24 2.83 -18.01 6.94
N ASP A 25 3.08 -17.98 5.63
CA ASP A 25 4.23 -17.27 5.04
C ASP A 25 3.94 -15.78 4.73
N TYR A 26 2.75 -15.28 5.07
CA TYR A 26 2.30 -13.93 4.74
C TYR A 26 3.29 -12.85 5.21
N LEU A 27 3.73 -12.87 6.47
CA LEU A 27 4.65 -11.86 7.01
C LEU A 27 6.02 -11.92 6.35
N LYS A 28 6.53 -13.12 6.07
CA LYS A 28 7.78 -13.30 5.33
C LYS A 28 7.68 -12.70 3.93
N ILE A 29 6.58 -12.93 3.23
CA ILE A 29 6.34 -12.34 1.90
C ILE A 29 6.22 -10.82 2.02
N ARG A 30 5.40 -10.32 2.94
CA ARG A 30 5.19 -8.88 3.20
C ARG A 30 6.53 -8.15 3.35
N HIS A 31 7.38 -8.62 4.26
CA HIS A 31 8.67 -7.97 4.51
C HIS A 31 9.61 -8.00 3.31
N ARG A 32 9.61 -9.09 2.54
CA ARG A 32 10.39 -9.16 1.30
C ARG A 32 9.89 -8.15 0.26
N LEU A 33 8.57 -7.98 0.12
CA LEU A 33 7.99 -7.01 -0.80
C LEU A 33 8.24 -5.57 -0.34
N GLU A 34 8.11 -5.30 0.96
CA GLU A 34 8.44 -4.01 1.57
C GLU A 34 9.89 -3.62 1.33
N LEU A 35 10.82 -4.55 1.55
CA LEU A 35 12.23 -4.32 1.28
C LEU A 35 12.48 -4.01 -0.20
N LYS A 36 11.88 -4.79 -1.10
CA LYS A 36 11.98 -4.54 -2.55
C LYS A 36 11.42 -3.16 -2.91
N ALA A 37 10.26 -2.77 -2.39
CA ALA A 37 9.66 -1.46 -2.62
C ALA A 37 10.58 -0.33 -2.12
N ARG A 38 11.13 -0.50 -0.92
CA ARG A 38 12.08 0.44 -0.31
C ARG A 38 13.34 0.61 -1.16
N ASP A 39 13.92 -0.49 -1.63
CA ASP A 39 15.15 -0.47 -2.44
C ASP A 39 14.89 0.17 -3.81
N LEU A 40 13.76 -0.13 -4.45
CA LEU A 40 13.35 0.53 -5.69
C LEU A 40 13.14 2.03 -5.47
N PHE A 41 12.50 2.44 -4.38
CA PHE A 41 12.31 3.84 -4.06
C PHE A 41 13.63 4.57 -3.83
N ILE A 42 14.57 3.97 -3.09
CA ILE A 42 15.93 4.51 -2.89
C ILE A 42 16.65 4.67 -4.23
N SER A 43 16.53 3.69 -5.13
CA SER A 43 17.15 3.77 -6.46
C SER A 43 16.63 4.95 -7.31
N LYS A 44 15.43 5.46 -6.98
CA LYS A 44 14.80 6.64 -7.60
C LYS A 44 15.06 7.94 -6.82
N GLY A 45 15.95 7.93 -5.83
CA GLY A 45 16.32 9.10 -5.03
C GLY A 45 15.49 9.28 -3.75
N GLY A 46 14.60 8.34 -3.44
CA GLY A 46 13.85 8.31 -2.18
C GLY A 46 14.77 8.15 -0.96
N LYS A 47 14.33 8.70 0.17
CA LYS A 47 15.04 8.76 1.45
C LYS A 47 14.18 8.16 2.58
N PRO A 48 13.78 6.88 2.49
CA PRO A 48 12.91 6.27 3.49
C PRO A 48 13.59 6.20 4.87
N LEU A 49 12.99 6.85 5.87
CA LEU A 49 13.48 6.92 7.25
C LEU A 49 13.11 5.67 8.05
N ARG A 50 11.98 5.04 7.70
CA ARG A 50 11.49 3.80 8.30
C ARG A 50 11.93 2.56 7.54
N THR A 51 12.00 1.44 8.25
CA THR A 51 12.22 0.11 7.67
C THR A 51 10.94 -0.48 7.06
N HIS A 52 9.78 -0.19 7.67
CA HIS A 52 8.47 -0.63 7.22
C HIS A 52 7.55 0.59 7.06
N PRO A 53 6.84 0.72 5.93
CA PRO A 53 6.04 1.91 5.68
C PRO A 53 4.73 1.84 6.47
N HIS A 54 4.15 3.01 6.70
CA HIS A 54 2.71 3.11 6.93
C HIS A 54 2.01 3.11 5.58
N TYR A 55 0.85 2.47 5.50
CA TYR A 55 0.11 2.32 4.26
C TYR A 55 -1.09 3.25 4.25
N MET A 56 -1.26 4.00 3.17
CA MET A 56 -2.43 4.82 2.88
C MET A 56 -2.86 4.63 1.42
N THR A 57 -3.97 5.24 1.02
CA THR A 57 -4.38 5.32 -0.38
C THR A 57 -4.22 6.74 -0.91
N LEU A 58 -3.88 6.88 -2.18
CA LEU A 58 -3.94 8.18 -2.86
C LEU A 58 -5.39 8.42 -3.29
N GLY A 59 -6.07 9.31 -2.57
CA GLY A 59 -7.51 9.51 -2.67
C GLY A 59 -8.31 8.50 -1.85
N GLU A 60 -9.61 8.75 -1.74
CA GLU A 60 -10.57 7.90 -1.03
C GLU A 60 -10.67 6.51 -1.68
N CYS A 61 -10.94 5.47 -0.90
CA CYS A 61 -11.19 4.12 -1.41
C CYS A 61 -12.34 3.47 -0.64
N PRO A 62 -13.60 3.65 -1.09
CA PRO A 62 -14.77 3.13 -0.39
C PRO A 62 -14.73 1.62 -0.13
N TRP A 63 -14.15 0.86 -1.05
CA TRP A 63 -13.99 -0.60 -0.92
C TRP A 63 -13.20 -1.03 0.33
N LEU A 64 -12.23 -0.21 0.80
CA LEU A 64 -11.48 -0.52 2.02
C LEU A 64 -12.29 -0.23 3.30
N LEU A 65 -13.29 0.66 3.23
CA LEU A 65 -14.17 0.92 4.37
C LEU A 65 -15.01 -0.32 4.70
N ASP A 66 -15.45 -1.06 3.67
CA ASP A 66 -16.25 -2.29 3.79
C ASP A 66 -15.49 -3.45 4.46
N TRP A 67 -14.17 -3.34 4.63
CA TRP A 67 -13.37 -4.36 5.32
C TRP A 67 -13.60 -4.35 6.84
N TYR A 68 -14.24 -3.29 7.36
CA TYR A 68 -14.44 -3.08 8.79
C TYR A 68 -15.94 -2.89 9.08
N PRO A 69 -16.45 -3.42 10.22
CA PRO A 69 -17.86 -3.22 10.60
C PRO A 69 -18.27 -1.75 10.73
N THR A 70 -17.32 -0.89 11.11
CA THR A 70 -17.48 0.57 11.18
C THR A 70 -16.24 1.22 10.57
N GLY A 71 -16.12 1.12 9.24
CA GLY A 71 -15.05 1.77 8.49
C GLY A 71 -15.00 3.28 8.77
N GLN A 72 -13.78 3.80 8.90
CA GLN A 72 -13.49 5.22 9.08
C GLN A 72 -12.26 5.55 8.23
N GLU A 73 -12.13 6.81 7.84
CA GLU A 73 -11.00 7.29 7.05
C GLU A 73 -10.29 8.46 7.74
N LEU A 74 -9.01 8.57 7.44
CA LEU A 74 -8.16 9.68 7.85
C LEU A 74 -7.61 10.34 6.58
N LEU A 75 -7.93 11.61 6.39
CA LEU A 75 -7.48 12.41 5.25
C LEU A 75 -6.30 13.27 5.68
N ILE A 76 -5.15 13.07 5.02
CA ILE A 76 -3.94 13.87 5.24
C ILE A 76 -3.56 14.52 3.90
N PRO A 77 -3.45 15.86 3.81
CA PRO A 77 -3.01 16.51 2.59
C PRO A 77 -1.63 16.01 2.18
N ILE A 78 -1.45 15.68 0.89
CA ILE A 78 -0.17 15.17 0.37
C ILE A 78 0.98 16.16 0.56
N ALA A 79 0.67 17.46 0.62
CA ALA A 79 1.62 18.54 0.88
C ALA A 79 2.20 18.52 2.31
N GLU A 80 1.66 17.72 3.24
CA GLU A 80 2.25 17.51 4.56
C GLU A 80 3.45 16.55 4.56
N PHE A 81 3.67 15.85 3.44
CA PHE A 81 4.76 14.90 3.29
C PHE A 81 5.88 15.48 2.42
N ASP A 82 7.12 15.25 2.82
CA ASP A 82 8.27 15.38 1.92
C ASP A 82 8.17 14.29 0.85
N SER A 83 8.25 14.66 -0.43
CA SER A 83 8.11 13.69 -1.54
C SER A 83 9.20 12.62 -1.53
N SER A 84 10.35 12.89 -0.89
CA SER A 84 11.42 11.91 -0.72
C SER A 84 11.13 10.85 0.33
N VAL A 85 10.08 10.98 1.15
CA VAL A 85 9.70 9.98 2.16
C VAL A 85 8.38 9.27 1.88
N ILE A 86 7.81 9.45 0.69
CA ILE A 86 6.62 8.72 0.23
C ILE A 86 6.85 8.09 -1.14
N SER A 87 6.39 6.86 -1.31
CA SER A 87 6.38 6.17 -2.60
C SER A 87 4.99 5.61 -2.91
N PHE A 88 4.77 5.24 -4.16
CA PHE A 88 3.48 4.77 -4.62
C PHE A 88 3.59 3.45 -5.37
N THR A 89 2.56 2.61 -5.27
CA THR A 89 2.32 1.53 -6.22
C THR A 89 0.97 1.72 -6.87
N TYR A 90 0.90 1.45 -8.18
CA TYR A 90 -0.36 1.50 -8.90
C TYR A 90 -1.15 0.20 -8.64
N GLY A 91 -1.86 0.18 -7.52
CA GLY A 91 -2.44 -1.02 -6.91
C GLY A 91 -1.83 -1.33 -5.53
N ASP A 92 -2.45 -2.28 -4.82
CA ASP A 92 -1.86 -2.88 -3.61
C ASP A 92 -0.47 -3.45 -3.91
N LEU A 93 0.46 -3.34 -2.95
CA LEU A 93 1.85 -3.79 -3.12
C LEU A 93 1.95 -5.28 -3.51
N PHE A 94 1.08 -6.14 -2.97
CA PHE A 94 1.13 -7.58 -3.25
C PHE A 94 0.90 -7.90 -4.73
N PRO A 95 -0.26 -7.58 -5.32
CA PRO A 95 -0.50 -7.82 -6.74
C PRO A 95 0.46 -7.01 -7.61
N THR A 96 0.78 -5.76 -7.26
CA THR A 96 1.74 -4.96 -8.04
C THR A 96 3.07 -5.68 -8.22
N MET A 97 3.58 -6.33 -7.16
CA MET A 97 4.88 -6.99 -7.19
C MET A 97 4.84 -8.46 -7.61
N ARG A 98 3.67 -9.11 -7.66
CA ARG A 98 3.55 -10.58 -7.83
C ARG A 98 2.62 -11.03 -8.94
N TYR A 99 1.69 -10.20 -9.37
CA TYR A 99 0.74 -10.55 -10.43
C TYR A 99 1.37 -10.29 -11.81
N GLN A 100 1.41 -11.32 -12.66
CA GLN A 100 2.13 -11.30 -13.93
C GLN A 100 1.15 -11.21 -15.10
N ASP A 101 0.60 -10.02 -15.33
CA ASP A 101 -0.32 -9.73 -16.44
C ASP A 101 0.31 -8.84 -17.53
N GLY A 102 1.62 -8.58 -17.43
CA GLY A 102 2.36 -7.80 -18.41
C GLY A 102 2.04 -6.30 -18.43
N LYS A 103 1.18 -5.80 -17.52
CA LYS A 103 0.89 -4.36 -17.46
C LYS A 103 2.14 -3.57 -17.07
N ALA A 104 2.39 -2.46 -17.75
CA ALA A 104 3.63 -1.68 -17.60
C ALA A 104 3.86 -1.17 -16.18
N TYR A 105 2.80 -0.96 -15.40
CA TYR A 105 2.86 -0.50 -14.02
C TYR A 105 3.15 -1.60 -12.97
N ARG A 106 3.41 -2.84 -13.40
CA ARG A 106 3.80 -3.93 -12.51
C ARG A 106 5.25 -3.83 -12.07
N GLY A 107 5.52 -4.41 -10.90
CA GLY A 107 6.88 -4.68 -10.44
C GLY A 107 7.72 -3.47 -10.08
N GLN A 108 7.12 -2.28 -10.01
CA GLN A 108 7.80 -1.02 -9.73
C GLN A 108 7.06 -0.20 -8.67
N VAL A 109 7.77 0.80 -8.14
CA VAL A 109 7.22 1.86 -7.29
C VAL A 109 7.43 3.20 -7.99
N TYR A 110 6.67 4.21 -7.61
CA TYR A 110 6.70 5.54 -8.20
C TYR A 110 7.05 6.60 -7.16
N THR A 111 7.76 7.65 -7.59
CA THR A 111 7.85 8.91 -6.84
C THR A 111 6.55 9.69 -6.97
N LEU A 112 6.43 10.82 -6.25
CA LEU A 112 5.29 11.70 -6.35
C LEU A 112 5.09 12.25 -7.78
N GLU A 113 6.18 12.61 -8.45
CA GLU A 113 6.14 13.13 -9.82
C GLU A 113 5.73 12.02 -10.80
N GLU A 114 6.31 10.83 -10.67
CA GLU A 114 6.03 9.71 -11.56
C GLU A 114 4.58 9.19 -11.42
N ILE A 115 4.01 9.17 -10.20
CA ILE A 115 2.65 8.66 -10.01
C ILE A 115 1.61 9.55 -10.70
N TYR A 116 1.84 10.86 -10.80
CA TYR A 116 0.97 11.74 -11.57
C TYR A 116 0.95 11.37 -13.06
N GLU A 117 2.09 11.04 -13.64
CA GLU A 117 2.18 10.59 -15.04
C GLU A 117 1.46 9.25 -15.25
N VAL A 118 1.60 8.31 -14.30
CA VAL A 118 0.88 7.03 -14.34
C VAL A 118 -0.63 7.25 -14.26
N ILE A 119 -1.10 8.15 -13.39
CA ILE A 119 -2.53 8.50 -13.27
C ILE A 119 -3.01 9.16 -14.56
N HIS A 120 -2.23 10.07 -15.15
CA HIS A 120 -2.58 10.70 -16.42
C HIS A 120 -2.72 9.65 -17.54
N GLN A 121 -1.87 8.62 -17.55
CA GLN A 121 -1.90 7.57 -18.57
C GLN A 121 -3.02 6.53 -18.36
N TYR A 122 -3.29 6.11 -17.13
CA TYR A 122 -4.17 4.96 -16.84
C TYR A 122 -5.43 5.29 -16.04
N GLY A 123 -5.55 6.53 -15.52
CA GLY A 123 -6.62 6.97 -14.62
C GLY A 123 -6.40 6.52 -13.16
N LEU A 124 -7.37 6.82 -12.29
CA LEU A 124 -7.40 6.30 -10.93
C LEU A 124 -8.12 4.94 -10.88
N PRO A 125 -7.51 3.86 -10.33
CA PRO A 125 -8.18 2.58 -10.17
C PRO A 125 -9.53 2.64 -9.46
N GLN A 126 -9.68 3.58 -8.53
CA GLN A 126 -10.93 3.87 -7.83
C GLN A 126 -12.07 4.27 -8.78
N GLU A 127 -11.76 4.85 -9.94
CA GLU A 127 -12.74 5.31 -10.92
C GLU A 127 -12.99 4.28 -12.02
N TRP A 128 -11.93 3.72 -12.62
CA TRP A 128 -12.08 2.80 -13.77
C TRP A 128 -12.27 1.32 -13.37
N ASN A 129 -11.92 0.94 -12.13
CA ASN A 129 -12.07 -0.41 -11.58
C ASN A 129 -12.59 -0.47 -10.12
N PRO A 130 -13.65 0.28 -9.76
CA PRO A 130 -14.18 0.30 -8.38
C PRO A 130 -14.56 -1.10 -7.88
N GLU A 131 -15.14 -1.91 -8.78
CA GLU A 131 -15.58 -3.28 -8.50
C GLU A 131 -14.46 -4.32 -8.60
N GLY A 132 -13.24 -3.92 -8.99
CA GLY A 132 -12.08 -4.82 -9.13
C GLY A 132 -12.26 -5.99 -10.09
N ASN A 133 -13.13 -5.87 -11.08
CA ASN A 133 -13.41 -6.91 -12.06
C ASN A 133 -12.47 -6.86 -13.29
N LYS A 134 -11.66 -5.80 -13.44
CA LYS A 134 -10.69 -5.60 -14.54
C LYS A 134 -9.23 -5.84 -14.14
N GLY A 135 -9.01 -6.42 -12.97
CA GLY A 135 -7.70 -6.64 -12.39
C GLY A 135 -7.67 -6.37 -10.89
N PRO A 136 -6.53 -6.63 -10.24
CA PRO A 136 -6.41 -6.48 -8.78
C PRO A 136 -6.28 -5.03 -8.31
N GLU A 137 -6.08 -4.05 -9.21
CA GLU A 137 -5.99 -2.63 -8.86
C GLU A 137 -7.36 -2.10 -8.46
N ARG A 138 -7.54 -1.65 -7.22
CA ARG A 138 -8.74 -0.90 -6.80
C ARG A 138 -8.42 0.47 -6.22
N TYR A 139 -7.14 0.74 -5.93
CA TYR A 139 -6.62 2.01 -5.44
C TYR A 139 -5.15 2.14 -5.80
N ILE A 140 -4.61 3.35 -5.67
CA ILE A 140 -3.16 3.57 -5.62
C ILE A 140 -2.73 3.51 -4.17
N GLU A 141 -1.79 2.63 -3.85
CA GLU A 141 -1.25 2.51 -2.50
C GLU A 141 -0.11 3.51 -2.30
N VAL A 142 -0.09 4.18 -1.16
CA VAL A 142 0.98 5.05 -0.70
C VAL A 142 1.76 4.32 0.40
N GLN A 143 3.07 4.20 0.23
CA GLN A 143 3.99 3.77 1.26
C GLN A 143 4.64 5.00 1.89
N ILE A 144 4.33 5.28 3.15
CA ILE A 144 4.86 6.40 3.92
C ILE A 144 6.02 5.92 4.77
N TRP A 145 7.19 6.49 4.53
CA TRP A 145 8.45 6.07 5.14
C TRP A 145 8.92 7.00 6.27
N ASP A 146 8.05 7.87 6.76
CA ASP A 146 8.31 8.77 7.90
C ASP A 146 7.11 8.76 8.88
N ASP A 147 7.41 8.78 10.17
CA ASP A 147 6.40 8.91 11.22
C ASP A 147 5.95 10.36 11.43
N GLN A 148 6.82 11.34 11.15
CA GLN A 148 6.60 12.72 11.58
C GLN A 148 5.24 13.29 11.14
N PRO A 149 4.79 13.16 9.87
CA PRO A 149 3.51 13.73 9.45
C PRO A 149 2.30 13.03 10.08
N ILE A 150 2.44 11.75 10.44
CA ILE A 150 1.34 10.92 10.97
C ILE A 150 1.19 11.07 12.49
N ARG A 151 2.26 11.45 13.21
CA ARG A 151 2.27 11.50 14.70
C ARG A 151 1.14 12.32 15.32
N LYS A 152 0.64 13.35 14.64
CA LYS A 152 -0.45 14.21 15.15
C LYS A 152 -1.85 13.57 15.10
N TYR A 153 -1.96 12.37 14.52
CA TYR A 153 -3.21 11.61 14.36
C TYR A 153 -3.20 10.28 15.13
N LYS A 154 -2.19 10.05 15.97
CA LYS A 154 -2.11 8.87 16.84
C LYS A 154 -2.87 9.05 18.15
#